data_AF-V7C5A6-F1
#
_entry.id   AF-V7C5A6-F1
#
_cell.length_a   1.000
_cell.length_b   1.000
_cell.length_c   1.000
_cell.angle_alpha   90.00
_cell.angle_beta   90.00
_cell.angle_gamma   90.00
#
_symmetry.space_group_name_H-M   'P 1'
#
loop_
_entity.id
_entity.type
_entity.pdbx_description
1 polymer ?
#
loop_
_entity_poly.entity_id
_entity_poly.type
_entity_poly.pdbx_seq_one_letter_code
_entity_poly.pdbx_strand_id
1 'polypeptide(L)'
;DTTLYVTLEPCPMCAGAILQARIDSLVWGAPNKLLGADGSWIRLFPDGGEHASEPRNVPPAPVHPFHPKMKIRRGVLATECADAMQQFFHLRRKTKKVEASKDPSRLPVSHHHPSKIISKIHDVFHIMFCL
;
A
#
# COMPACT_ATOMS: atom_id res chain seq x y z
N ASP A 1 13.10 5.57 -22.53
CA ASP A 1 11.71 5.52 -22.98
C ASP A 1 11.08 4.21 -22.52
N THR A 2 10.50 4.26 -21.32
CA THR A 2 9.81 3.11 -20.70
C THR A 2 8.40 3.52 -20.30
N THR A 3 7.42 2.68 -20.67
CA THR A 3 6.04 2.80 -20.21
C THR A 3 5.71 1.67 -19.24
N LEU A 4 5.37 2.01 -18.00
CA LEU A 4 4.93 1.06 -16.98
C LEU A 4 3.41 0.96 -16.98
N TYR A 5 2.89 -0.26 -17.18
CA TYR A 5 1.48 -0.58 -17.01
C TYR A 5 1.26 -1.33 -15.69
N VAL A 6 0.32 -0.86 -14.88
CA VAL A 6 -0.03 -1.50 -13.61
C VAL A 6 -1.55 -1.51 -13.41
N THR A 7 -2.11 -2.63 -12.95
CA THR A 7 -3.58 -2.75 -12.82
C THR A 7 -4.16 -1.88 -11.71
N LEU A 8 -3.36 -1.53 -10.70
CA LEU A 8 -3.76 -0.65 -9.60
C LEU A 8 -2.87 0.59 -9.51
N GLU A 9 -3.46 1.69 -9.05
CA GLU A 9 -2.73 2.90 -8.69
C GLU A 9 -1.55 2.57 -7.75
N PRO A 10 -0.33 3.06 -8.06
CA PRO A 10 0.86 2.76 -7.27
C PRO A 10 0.73 3.31 -5.85
N CYS A 11 1.21 2.56 -4.86
CA CYS A 11 1.36 3.05 -3.50
C CYS A 11 2.62 3.94 -3.36
N PRO A 12 2.87 4.61 -2.20
CA PRO A 12 4.00 5.52 -2.04
C PRO A 12 5.35 4.87 -2.33
N MET A 13 5.51 3.60 -1.93
CA MET A 13 6.73 2.84 -2.21
C MET A 13 6.94 2.68 -3.73
N CYS A 14 5.91 2.23 -4.45
CA CYS A 14 5.99 2.05 -5.89
C CYS A 14 6.15 3.38 -6.63
N ALA A 15 5.45 4.42 -6.21
CA ALA A 15 5.55 5.75 -6.80
C ALA A 15 6.97 6.34 -6.62
N GLY A 16 7.56 6.20 -5.44
CA GLY A 16 8.96 6.57 -5.21
C GLY A 16 9.92 5.79 -6.11
N ALA A 17 9.71 4.48 -6.28
CA ALA A 17 10.52 3.65 -7.16
C ALA A 17 10.39 4.05 -8.64
N ILE A 18 9.18 4.36 -9.10
CA ILE A 18 8.89 4.85 -10.47
C ILE A 18 9.66 6.14 -10.76
N LEU A 19 9.63 7.08 -9.82
CA LEU A 19 10.40 8.32 -9.93
C LEU A 19 11.90 8.00 -9.92
N GLN A 20 12.43 7.22 -8.97
CA GLN A 20 13.86 6.91 -8.93
C GLN A 20 14.37 6.17 -10.17
N ALA A 21 13.54 5.31 -10.76
CA ALA A 21 13.85 4.58 -12.00
C ALA A 21 13.72 5.44 -13.27
N ARG A 22 13.28 6.70 -13.16
CA ARG A 22 13.07 7.63 -14.28
C ARG A 22 12.15 7.07 -15.36
N ILE A 23 11.05 6.43 -14.94
CA ILE A 23 10.05 5.92 -15.87
C ILE A 23 9.35 7.12 -16.53
N ASP A 24 9.30 7.11 -17.86
CA ASP A 24 8.80 8.24 -18.66
C ASP A 24 7.25 8.29 -18.68
N SER A 25 6.61 7.12 -18.72
CA SER A 25 5.16 7.01 -18.81
C SER A 25 4.60 5.98 -17.83
N LEU A 26 3.59 6.37 -17.07
CA LEU A 26 2.85 5.51 -16.16
C LEU A 26 1.41 5.37 -16.65
N VAL A 27 0.94 4.13 -16.74
CA VAL A 27 -0.45 3.80 -17.07
C VAL A 27 -0.99 2.91 -15.97
N TRP A 28 -2.09 3.32 -15.33
CA TRP A 28 -2.73 2.50 -14.31
C TRP A 28 -4.24 2.40 -14.46
N GLY A 29 -4.79 1.28 -13.97
CA GLY A 29 -6.21 0.92 -14.12
C GLY A 29 -7.11 1.40 -12.99
N ALA A 30 -7.27 0.59 -11.95
CA ALA A 30 -8.17 0.88 -10.83
C ALA A 30 -7.51 1.74 -9.74
N PRO A 31 -8.26 2.63 -9.06
CA PRO A 31 -7.73 3.43 -7.96
C PRO A 31 -7.44 2.56 -6.74
N ASN A 32 -6.33 2.87 -6.04
CA ASN A 32 -5.97 2.23 -4.79
C ASN A 32 -6.48 3.10 -3.63
N LYS A 33 -7.76 2.92 -3.28
CA LYS A 33 -8.49 3.81 -2.36
C LYS A 33 -7.83 4.02 -0.99
N LEU A 34 -7.09 3.02 -0.49
CA LEU A 34 -6.49 3.08 0.85
C LEU A 34 -5.06 3.59 0.85
N LEU A 35 -4.28 3.26 -0.19
CA LEU A 35 -2.82 3.44 -0.19
C LEU A 35 -2.28 4.03 -1.49
N GLY A 36 -3.13 4.56 -2.38
CA GLY A 36 -2.70 5.11 -3.66
C GLY A 36 -1.98 6.45 -3.53
N ALA A 37 -0.90 6.62 -4.30
CA ALA A 37 -0.02 7.79 -4.26
C ALA A 37 -0.17 8.75 -5.44
N ASP A 38 -1.17 8.53 -6.30
CA ASP A 38 -1.55 9.44 -7.40
C ASP A 38 -2.84 10.21 -7.07
N GLY A 39 -3.17 10.30 -5.78
CA GLY A 39 -4.26 11.11 -5.24
C GLY A 39 -5.38 10.34 -4.55
N SER A 40 -5.34 9.01 -4.44
CA SER A 40 -6.30 8.29 -3.59
C SER A 40 -6.05 8.49 -2.09
N TRP A 41 -4.80 8.38 -1.63
CA TRP A 41 -4.40 8.62 -0.23
C TRP A 41 -3.41 9.78 -0.10
N ILE A 42 -2.36 9.77 -0.94
CA ILE A 42 -1.37 10.85 -1.04
C ILE A 42 -1.18 11.21 -2.52
N ARG A 43 -0.60 12.37 -2.80
CA ARG A 43 -0.23 12.77 -4.16
C ARG A 43 1.27 13.01 -4.28
N LEU A 44 1.94 12.15 -5.04
CA LEU A 44 3.37 12.28 -5.37
C LEU A 44 3.62 12.67 -6.82
N PHE A 45 2.58 12.65 -7.66
CA PHE A 45 2.67 13.02 -9.06
C PHE A 45 1.93 14.33 -9.35
N PRO A 46 2.42 15.15 -10.28
CA PRO A 46 1.77 16.42 -10.62
C PRO A 46 0.39 16.19 -11.25
N ASP A 47 -0.47 17.20 -11.14
CA ASP A 47 -1.77 17.18 -11.82
C ASP A 47 -1.53 17.26 -13.33
N GLY A 48 -1.93 16.22 -14.06
CA GLY A 48 -1.59 16.05 -15.47
C GLY A 48 -2.09 14.72 -15.99
N GLY A 49 -3.33 14.68 -16.44
CA GLY A 49 -3.94 13.55 -17.14
C GLY A 49 -5.40 13.84 -17.47
N GLU A 50 -5.84 13.34 -18.62
CA GLU A 50 -7.13 13.66 -19.27
C GLU A 50 -8.38 13.24 -18.47
N HIS A 51 -8.20 12.62 -17.30
CA HIS A 51 -9.25 12.13 -16.41
C HIS A 51 -8.99 12.50 -14.93
N ALA A 52 -8.48 13.71 -14.68
CA ALA A 52 -8.54 14.28 -13.33
C ALA A 52 -9.98 14.69 -13.00
N SER A 53 -10.83 13.69 -12.77
CA SER A 53 -12.17 13.90 -12.23
C SER A 53 -12.04 14.36 -10.78
N GLU A 54 -12.55 15.55 -10.54
CA GLU A 54 -12.72 16.28 -9.27
C GLU A 54 -11.74 17.44 -9.03
N PRO A 55 -12.22 18.71 -8.98
CA PRO A 55 -11.45 19.82 -8.46
C PRO A 55 -11.19 19.56 -6.98
N ARG A 56 -9.95 19.18 -6.66
CA ARG A 56 -9.52 19.05 -5.27
C ARG A 56 -9.10 20.42 -4.77
N ASN A 57 -9.61 20.83 -3.60
CA ASN A 57 -9.15 22.01 -2.84
C ASN A 57 -7.69 21.88 -2.33
N VAL A 58 -6.90 21.00 -2.93
CA VAL A 58 -5.53 20.69 -2.56
C VAL A 58 -4.65 21.08 -3.74
N PRO A 59 -3.62 21.92 -3.53
CA PRO A 59 -2.72 22.33 -4.60
C PRO A 59 -2.05 21.12 -5.27
N PRO A 60 -1.70 21.22 -6.57
CA PRO A 60 -1.00 20.16 -7.28
C PRO A 60 0.28 19.78 -6.56
N ALA A 61 0.64 18.50 -6.61
CA ALA A 61 1.97 18.11 -6.15
C ALA A 61 3.04 18.77 -7.02
N PRO A 62 4.17 19.19 -6.42
CA PRO A 62 5.26 19.79 -7.17
C PRO A 62 5.78 18.81 -8.21
N VAL A 63 6.14 19.34 -9.38
CA VAL A 63 6.78 18.56 -10.43
C VAL A 63 8.15 18.11 -9.93
N HIS A 64 8.43 16.82 -9.97
CA HIS A 64 9.73 16.29 -9.57
C HIS A 64 10.83 16.81 -10.52
N PRO A 65 11.96 17.37 -10.02
CA PRO A 65 12.98 18.02 -10.86
C PRO A 65 13.54 17.14 -11.98
N PHE A 66 13.64 15.84 -11.73
CA PHE A 66 14.19 14.88 -12.67
C PHE A 66 13.15 14.28 -13.64
N HIS A 67 11.85 14.56 -13.45
CA HIS A 67 10.76 13.98 -14.25
C HIS A 67 9.76 15.03 -14.76
N PRO A 68 10.21 16.15 -15.38
CA PRO A 68 9.31 17.23 -15.78
C PRO A 68 8.35 16.85 -16.93
N LYS A 69 8.63 15.76 -17.63
CA LYS A 69 7.88 15.31 -18.81
C LYS A 69 7.11 14.00 -18.58
N MET A 70 7.03 13.53 -17.33
CA MET A 70 6.40 12.26 -17.02
C MET A 70 4.91 12.28 -17.39
N LYS A 71 4.47 11.29 -18.15
CA LYS A 71 3.07 11.18 -18.60
C LYS A 71 2.32 10.16 -17.74
N ILE A 72 1.12 10.50 -17.28
CA ILE A 72 0.31 9.60 -16.45
C ILE A 72 -1.08 9.43 -17.05
N ARG A 73 -1.40 8.19 -17.43
CA ARG A 73 -2.73 7.77 -17.89
C ARG A 73 -3.41 6.97 -16.79
N ARG A 74 -4.60 7.40 -16.40
CA ARG A 74 -5.35 6.90 -15.25
C ARG A 74 -6.60 6.19 -15.75
N GLY A 75 -7.11 5.23 -14.99
CA GLY A 75 -8.41 4.63 -15.27
C GLY A 75 -8.46 3.65 -16.45
N VAL A 76 -7.32 3.19 -16.98
CA VAL A 76 -7.30 2.29 -18.14
C VAL A 76 -7.82 0.91 -17.73
N LEU A 77 -8.98 0.50 -18.25
CA LEU A 77 -9.68 -0.73 -17.84
C LEU A 77 -9.91 -0.76 -16.32
N ALA A 78 -10.33 0.38 -15.74
CA ALA A 78 -10.49 0.52 -14.30
C ALA A 78 -11.47 -0.51 -13.71
N THR A 79 -12.56 -0.80 -14.41
CA THR A 79 -13.58 -1.76 -13.97
C THR A 79 -12.98 -3.17 -13.88
N GLU A 80 -12.34 -3.62 -14.95
CA GLU A 80 -11.74 -4.95 -15.06
C GLU A 80 -10.60 -5.14 -14.06
N CYS A 81 -9.77 -4.11 -13.88
CA CYS A 81 -8.69 -4.12 -12.89
C CYS A 81 -9.23 -4.19 -11.45
N ALA A 82 -10.32 -3.47 -11.15
CA ALA A 82 -10.97 -3.52 -9.86
C ALA A 82 -11.60 -4.90 -9.61
N ASP A 83 -12.27 -5.46 -10.62
CA ASP A 83 -12.92 -6.76 -10.56
C ASP A 83 -11.92 -7.87 -10.24
N ALA A 84 -10.74 -7.87 -10.88
CA ALA A 84 -9.68 -8.83 -10.59
C ALA A 84 -9.27 -8.83 -9.10
N MET A 85 -9.11 -7.63 -8.51
CA MET A 85 -8.76 -7.49 -7.08
C MET A 85 -9.90 -7.94 -6.16
N GLN A 86 -11.14 -7.60 -6.50
CA GLN A 86 -12.31 -8.04 -5.74
C GLN A 86 -12.46 -9.57 -5.79
N GLN A 87 -12.30 -10.18 -6.97
CA GLN A 87 -12.35 -11.64 -7.15
C GLN A 87 -11.29 -12.33 -6.30
N PHE A 88 -10.05 -11.83 -6.28
CA PHE A 88 -8.99 -12.36 -5.42
C PHE A 88 -9.42 -12.45 -3.95
N PHE A 89 -9.97 -11.37 -3.39
CA PHE A 89 -10.41 -11.38 -1.99
C PHE A 89 -11.68 -12.21 -1.76
N HIS A 90 -12.60 -12.29 -2.72
CA HIS A 90 -13.74 -13.20 -2.65
C HIS A 90 -13.28 -14.66 -2.55
N LEU A 91 -12.34 -15.07 -3.41
CA LEU A 91 -11.78 -16.42 -3.40
C LEU A 91 -11.03 -16.69 -2.09
N ARG A 92 -10.17 -15.78 -1.65
CA ARG A 92 -9.41 -15.92 -0.40
C ARG A 92 -10.32 -16.07 0.84
N ARG A 93 -11.42 -15.32 0.89
CA ARG A 93 -12.42 -15.44 1.98
C ARG A 93 -13.15 -16.78 1.93
N LYS A 94 -13.50 -17.28 0.74
CA LYS A 94 -14.12 -18.61 0.57
C LYS A 94 -13.19 -19.72 1.07
N THR A 95 -11.92 -19.72 0.68
CA THR A 95 -10.93 -20.71 1.12
C THR A 95 -10.76 -20.73 2.63
N LYS A 96 -10.63 -19.55 3.27
CA LYS A 96 -10.51 -19.45 4.74
C LYS A 96 -11.72 -20.05 5.47
N LYS A 97 -12.93 -19.90 4.92
CA LYS A 97 -14.16 -20.48 5.50
C LYS A 97 -14.16 -22.01 5.40
N VAL A 98 -13.65 -22.57 4.30
CA VAL A 98 -13.51 -24.01 4.12
C VAL A 98 -12.45 -24.58 5.07
N GLU A 99 -11.29 -23.92 5.21
CA GLU A 99 -10.23 -24.32 6.14
C GLU A 99 -10.67 -24.23 7.60
N ALA A 100 -11.38 -23.16 7.99
CA ALA A 100 -11.91 -23.03 9.35
C ALA A 100 -13.00 -24.07 9.69
N SER A 101 -13.67 -24.63 8.68
CA SER A 101 -14.65 -25.72 8.87
C SER A 101 -14.02 -27.12 8.91
N LYS A 102 -12.77 -27.27 8.45
CA LYS A 102 -11.99 -28.49 8.64
C LYS A 102 -11.35 -28.43 10.03
N ASP A 103 -12.05 -28.95 11.03
CA ASP A 103 -11.56 -29.09 12.40
C ASP A 103 -10.18 -29.79 12.43
N PRO A 104 -9.08 -29.10 12.74
CA PRO A 104 -7.83 -29.76 13.08
C PRO A 104 -7.95 -30.09 14.56
N SER A 105 -8.41 -31.31 14.85
CA SER A 105 -8.29 -32.01 16.14
C SER A 105 -7.39 -31.26 17.13
N ARG A 106 -8.00 -30.46 18.00
CA ARG A 106 -7.33 -29.63 19.00
C ARG A 106 -6.39 -30.49 19.86
N LEU A 107 -5.09 -30.22 19.80
CA LEU A 107 -4.20 -30.48 20.93
C LEU A 107 -4.02 -29.16 21.70
N PRO A 108 -4.14 -29.15 23.04
CA PRO A 108 -4.00 -27.93 23.83
C PRO A 108 -2.52 -27.54 23.90
N VAL A 109 -2.15 -26.43 23.26
CA VAL A 109 -0.85 -25.80 23.48
C VAL A 109 -0.96 -24.93 24.73
N SER A 110 -0.34 -25.35 25.82
CA SER A 110 -0.12 -24.52 27.01
C SER A 110 0.88 -23.42 26.65
N HIS A 111 0.42 -22.17 26.64
CA HIS A 111 1.31 -21.01 26.61
C HIS A 111 1.83 -20.73 28.03
N HIS A 112 3.00 -21.27 28.38
CA HIS A 112 3.80 -20.69 29.47
C HIS A 112 4.46 -19.41 28.94
N HIS A 113 3.98 -18.25 29.39
CA HIS A 113 4.57 -16.95 29.12
C HIS A 113 5.48 -16.54 30.30
N PRO A 114 6.82 -16.51 30.17
CA PRO A 114 7.70 -16.10 31.26
C PRO A 114 8.09 -14.62 31.08
N SER A 115 7.15 -13.68 31.26
CA SER A 115 7.43 -12.23 31.13
C SER A 115 7.80 -11.53 32.43
N LYS A 116 7.79 -12.22 33.57
CA LYS A 116 8.00 -11.56 34.89
C LYS A 116 9.48 -11.37 35.29
N ILE A 117 10.43 -11.97 34.57
CA ILE A 117 11.86 -11.84 34.90
C ILE A 117 12.49 -10.60 34.24
N ILE A 118 12.11 -10.29 32.99
CA ILE A 118 12.75 -9.22 32.21
C ILE A 118 12.35 -7.83 32.74
N SER A 119 11.13 -7.65 33.27
CA SER A 119 10.68 -6.37 33.85
C SER A 119 11.49 -5.95 35.08
N LYS A 120 11.92 -6.91 35.92
CA LYS A 120 12.66 -6.59 37.16
C LYS A 120 14.08 -6.11 36.91
N ILE A 121 14.70 -6.50 35.80
CA ILE A 121 16.06 -6.07 35.46
C ILE A 121 16.05 -4.61 35.02
N HIS A 122 15.01 -4.17 34.30
CA HIS A 122 14.91 -2.78 33.83
C HIS A 122 14.73 -1.77 34.98
N ASP A 123 13.99 -2.14 36.04
CA ASP A 123 13.80 -1.28 37.21
C ASP A 123 15.07 -1.10 38.04
N VAL A 124 15.93 -2.12 38.12
CA VAL A 124 17.20 -2.03 38.88
C VAL A 124 18.22 -1.15 38.16
N PHE A 125 18.28 -1.18 36.83
CA PHE A 125 19.18 -0.31 36.06
C PHE A 125 18.77 1.17 36.11
N HIS A 126 17.47 1.46 36.22
CA HIS A 126 16.98 2.84 36.34
C HIS A 126 17.31 3.49 37.69
N ILE A 127 17.41 2.70 38.77
CA ILE A 127 17.72 3.20 40.11
C ILE A 127 19.23 3.44 40.31
N MET A 128 20.10 2.70 39.59
CA MET A 128 21.56 2.82 39.73
C MET A 128 22.23 3.93 38.88
N PHE A 129 21.50 4.60 37.98
CA PHE A 129 22.08 5.63 37.08
C PHE A 129 21.44 7.03 37.24
N CYS A 130 20.71 7.25 38.33
CA CYS A 130 20.13 8.56 38.69
C CYS A 130 20.62 9.11 40.04
N LEU A 131 21.78 8.64 40.50
CA LEU A 131 22.65 9.31 41.50
C LEU A 131 23.99 9.62 40.83
#